data_AF-A0A0B7C753-F1
#
_entry.id   AF-A0A0B7C753-F1
#
_cell.length_a   1.000
_cell.length_b   1.000
_cell.length_c   1.000
_cell.angle_alpha   90.00
_cell.angle_beta   90.00
_cell.angle_gamma   90.00
#
_symmetry.space_group_name_H-M   'P 1'
#
loop_
_entity.id
_entity.type
_entity.pdbx_description
1 polymer ?
#
loop_
_entity_poly.entity_id
_entity_poly.type
_entity_poly.pdbx_seq_one_letter_code
_entity_poly.pdbx_strand_id
1 'polypeptide(L)' 'DINVTIANNDYHFVFRISDRGGGIPAKIIHKVFDYNFTTSGSVLDDRVDGGIFGQIMDTHNTGPAPGKMHGYGFGLP' A
#
# COMPACT_ATOMS: atom_id res chain seq x y z
N ASP A 1 8.05 -14.77 -0.76
CA ASP A 1 9.51 -14.67 -0.66
C ASP A 1 9.90 -13.21 -0.85
N ILE A 2 10.72 -12.68 0.05
CA ILE A 2 11.19 -11.28 0.06
C ILE A 2 12.70 -11.29 0.25
N ASN A 3 13.42 -10.66 -0.68
CA ASN A 3 14.87 -10.53 -0.65
C ASN A 3 15.25 -9.06 -0.47
N VAL A 4 16.09 -8.78 0.54
CA VAL A 4 16.63 -7.45 0.81
C VAL A 4 18.11 -7.43 0.46
N THR A 5 18.52 -6.49 -0.38
CA THR A 5 19.93 -6.23 -0.73
C THR A 5 20.32 -4.85 -0.26
N ILE A 6 21.39 -4.77 0.53
CA ILE A 6 21.98 -3.51 1.00
C ILE A 6 23.29 -3.31 0.25
N ALA A 7 23.45 -2.16 -0.38
CA ALA A 7 24.70 -1.77 -1.02
C ALA A 7 25.10 -0.37 -0.56
N ASN A 8 26.36 -0.23 -0.14
CA ASN A 8 26.93 1.03 0.33
C ASN A 8 28.14 1.39 -0.53
N ASN A 9 28.16 2.59 -1.08
CA ASN A 9 29.30 3.14 -1.81
C ASN A 9 29.47 4.62 -1.47
N ASP A 10 30.54 5.23 -1.97
CA ASP A 10 30.96 6.59 -1.60
C ASP A 10 29.92 7.68 -1.95
N TYR A 11 28.97 7.40 -2.85
CA TYR A 11 27.97 8.36 -3.32
C TYR A 11 26.54 8.01 -2.87
N HIS A 12 26.24 6.73 -2.72
CA HIS A 12 24.88 6.25 -2.49
C HIS A 12 24.84 5.12 -1.47
N PHE A 13 23.81 5.17 -0.63
CA PHE A 13 23.36 4.06 0.20
C PHE A 13 22.06 3.52 -0.37
N VAL A 14 22.06 2.26 -0.84
CA VAL A 14 20.93 1.67 -1.58
C VAL A 14 20.31 0.54 -0.76
N PHE A 15 19.00 0.62 -0.58
CA PHE A 15 18.16 -0.43 0.00
C PHE A 15 17.24 -0.97 -1.08
N ARG A 16 17.52 -2.17 -1.59
CA ARG A 16 16.67 -2.84 -2.59
C ARG A 16 15.82 -3.90 -1.92
N ILE A 17 14.51 -3.75 -1.99
CA ILE A 17 13.53 -4.73 -1.54
C ILE A 17 12.95 -5.39 -2.80
N SER A 18 12.99 -6.72 -2.88
CA SER A 18 12.49 -7.48 -4.02
C SER A 18 11.55 -8.58 -3.56
N ASP A 19 10.38 -8.67 -4.18
CA ASP A 19 9.35 -9.67 -3.87
C ASP A 19 9.05 -10.58 -5.08
N ARG A 20 8.24 -11.62 -4.84
CA ARG A 20 7.66 -12.50 -5.87
C ARG A 20 6.13 -12.43 -5.88
N GLY A 21 5.56 -11.24 -5.70
CA GLY A 21 4.12 -10.97 -5.58
C GLY A 21 3.38 -10.79 -6.91
N GLY A 22 4.02 -11.05 -8.05
CA GLY A 22 3.41 -10.92 -9.39
C GLY A 22 3.62 -9.57 -10.08
N GLY A 23 4.21 -8.60 -9.37
CA GLY A 23 4.60 -7.30 -9.93
C GLY A 23 3.43 -6.35 -10.21
N ILE A 24 3.76 -5.20 -10.80
CA ILE A 24 2.79 -4.14 -11.14
C ILE A 24 2.43 -4.26 -12.63
N PRO A 25 1.15 -4.46 -12.99
CA PRO A 25 0.72 -4.47 -14.39
C PRO A 25 1.07 -3.17 -15.13
N ALA A 26 1.60 -3.28 -16.35
CA ALA A 26 2.03 -2.13 -17.15
C ALA A 26 0.94 -1.04 -17.31
N LYS A 27 -0.33 -1.45 -17.39
CA LYS A 27 -1.48 -0.54 -17.51
C LYS A 27 -1.68 0.41 -16.31
N ILE A 28 -1.12 0.09 -15.13
CA ILE A 28 -1.27 0.92 -13.92
C ILE A 28 0.05 1.48 -13.39
N ILE A 29 1.19 1.23 -14.06
CA ILE A 29 2.52 1.65 -13.57
C ILE A 29 2.64 3.16 -13.38
N HIS A 30 1.92 3.94 -14.19
CA HIS A 30 1.92 5.40 -14.10
C HIS A 30 1.04 5.95 -12.97
N LYS A 31 0.17 5.12 -12.39
CA LYS A 31 -0.78 5.53 -11.34
C LYS A 31 -0.32 5.21 -9.92
N VAL A 32 0.64 4.31 -9.74
CA VAL A 32 1.07 3.87 -8.39
C VAL A 32 1.71 5.00 -7.57
N PHE A 33 2.08 6.10 -8.21
CA PHE A 33 2.58 7.32 -7.59
C PHE A 33 1.52 8.44 -7.51
N ASP A 34 0.26 8.18 -7.87
CA ASP A 34 -0.82 9.14 -7.68
C ASP A 34 -1.35 9.02 -6.24
N TYR A 35 -1.47 10.15 -5.53
CA TYR A 35 -2.14 10.15 -4.23
C TYR A 35 -3.56 9.58 -4.34
N ASN A 36 -3.95 8.77 -3.35
CA ASN A 36 -5.24 8.07 -3.27
C ASN A 36 -5.44 6.94 -4.29
N PHE A 37 -4.50 6.69 -5.20
CA PHE A 37 -4.58 5.50 -6.05
C PHE A 37 -4.28 4.26 -5.22
N THR A 38 -5.21 3.31 -5.20
CA THR A 38 -5.04 2.00 -4.56
C THR A 38 -5.76 0.92 -5.35
N THR A 39 -5.17 -0.27 -5.45
CA THR A 39 -5.84 -1.45 -6.03
C THR A 39 -6.56 -2.27 -4.97
N SER A 40 -6.38 -1.94 -3.68
CA SER A 40 -7.12 -2.61 -2.61
C SER A 40 -8.61 -2.29 -2.70
N GLY A 41 -9.46 -3.31 -2.55
CA GLY A 41 -10.92 -3.19 -2.73
C GLY A 41 -11.42 -3.41 -4.16
N SER A 42 -10.54 -3.52 -5.16
CA SER A 42 -10.95 -3.83 -6.55
C SER A 42 -11.43 -5.27 -6.76
N VAL A 43 -11.19 -6.15 -5.79
CA VAL A 43 -11.66 -7.54 -5.73
C VAL A 43 -12.77 -7.64 -4.68
N LEU A 44 -14.00 -7.41 -5.13
CA LEU A 44 -15.28 -7.76 -4.50
C LEU A 44 -15.53 -7.23 -3.05
N ASP A 45 -16.19 -6.07 -3.02
CA ASP A 45 -17.32 -5.68 -2.15
C ASP A 45 -17.11 -4.35 -1.39
N ASP A 46 -17.37 -3.24 -2.07
CA ASP A 46 -17.47 -1.89 -1.50
C ASP A 46 -18.54 -1.78 -0.38
N ARG A 47 -19.46 -2.74 -0.24
CA ARG A 47 -20.53 -2.70 0.75
C ARG A 47 -20.09 -3.09 2.16
N VAL A 48 -18.91 -3.69 2.33
CA VAL A 48 -18.46 -4.21 3.64
C VAL A 48 -17.62 -3.20 4.43
N ASP A 49 -17.06 -2.17 3.78
CA ASP A 49 -15.98 -1.39 4.39
C ASP A 49 -16.26 0.11 4.55
N GLY A 50 -17.40 0.62 4.06
CA GLY A 50 -17.82 2.01 4.26
C GLY A 50 -16.92 3.08 3.60
N GLY A 51 -15.88 2.68 2.88
CA GLY A 51 -14.91 3.58 2.24
C GLY A 51 -14.12 4.43 3.25
N ILE A 52 -13.42 5.45 2.75
CA ILE A 52 -12.62 6.38 3.58
C ILE A 52 -13.47 6.99 4.70
N PHE A 53 -14.70 7.40 4.38
CA PHE A 53 -15.58 8.07 5.34
C PHE A 53 -16.18 7.11 6.36
N GLY A 54 -16.52 5.88 5.98
CA GLY A 54 -17.03 4.86 6.91
C GLY A 54 -15.99 4.46 7.95
N GLN A 55 -14.73 4.29 7.55
CA GLN A 55 -13.66 3.98 8.50
C GLN A 55 -13.35 5.13 9.47
N ILE A 56 -13.42 6.39 9.02
CA ILE A 56 -13.28 7.56 9.91
C ILE A 56 -14.44 7.60 10.92
N MET A 57 -15.65 7.24 10.51
CA MET A 57 -16.81 7.20 11.39
C MET A 57 -16.78 6.01 12.37
N ASP A 58 -16.11 4.90 12.02
CA ASP A 58 -15.96 3.70 12.87
C ASP A 58 -14.81 3.79 13.92
N THR A 59 -14.18 4.97 14.08
CA THR A 59 -13.09 5.23 15.05
C THR A 59 -13.50 5.05 16.53
N HIS A 60 -14.73 4.62 16.83
CA HIS A 60 -15.23 4.43 18.19
C HIS A 60 -15.13 3.00 18.73
N ASN A 61 -14.62 2.02 17.97
CA ASN A 61 -14.40 0.67 18.51
C ASN A 61 -12.94 0.45 18.97
N THR A 62 -12.70 0.92 20.19
CA THR A 62 -11.66 0.57 21.17
C THR A 62 -10.76 -0.66 20.88
N GLY A 63 -9.47 -0.42 20.62
CA GLY A 63 -8.37 -1.41 20.68
C GLY A 63 -7.18 -1.03 19.77
N PRO A 64 -5.96 -1.59 19.96
CA PRO A 64 -4.80 -1.38 19.07
C PRO A 64 -4.96 -2.19 17.77
N ALA A 65 -6.15 -2.13 17.16
CA ALA A 65 -6.43 -2.74 15.88
C ALA A 65 -5.98 -1.74 14.80
N PRO A 66 -4.94 -2.08 14.00
CA PRO A 66 -4.42 -1.16 13.01
C PRO A 66 -5.47 -0.97 11.93
N GLY A 67 -5.57 0.23 11.36
CA GLY A 67 -6.28 0.44 10.11
C GLY A 67 -5.78 -0.53 9.02
N LYS A 68 -6.44 -0.54 7.85
CA LYS A 68 -6.05 -1.48 6.78
C LYS A 68 -4.54 -1.47 6.53
N MET A 69 -3.95 -2.66 6.45
CA MET A 69 -2.50 -2.84 6.30
C MET A 69 -1.90 -2.10 5.08
N HIS A 70 -2.72 -1.82 4.06
CA HIS A 70 -2.31 -1.10 2.83
C HIS A 70 -2.63 0.41 2.85
N GLY A 71 -3.27 0.92 3.90
CA GLY A 71 -3.68 2.33 4.03
C GLY A 71 -4.58 2.81 2.89
N TYR A 72 -4.48 4.10 2.54
CA TYR A 72 -5.36 4.76 1.57
C TYR A 72 -4.66 5.19 0.27
N GLY A 73 -3.51 4.59 -0.08
CA GLY A 73 -2.77 4.96 -1.30
C GLY A 73 -1.84 6.18 -1.13
N PHE A 74 -1.13 6.24 -0.01
CA PHE A 74 -0.13 7.29 0.34
C PHE A 74 1.24 6.69 0.70
N GLY A 75 1.49 5.43 0.31
CA GLY A 75 2.72 4.72 0.69
C GLY A 75 3.88 4.91 -0.27
N LEU A 76 3.60 5.23 -1.54
CA LEU A 76 4.60 5.39 -2.61
C LEU A 76 4.85 6.87 -2.95
N PRO A 77 3.82 7.69 -3.21
CA PRO A 77 3.94 9.16 -3.17
C PRO A 77 3.78 9.71 -1.75
#